data_AF-A0A4Q5LNB5-F1
#
_entry.id   AF-A0A4Q5LNB5-F1
#
_cell.length_a   1.000
_cell.length_b   1.000
_cell.length_c   1.000
_cell.angle_alpha   90.00
_cell.angle_beta   90.00
_cell.angle_gamma   90.00
#
_symmetry.space_group_name_H-M   'P 1'
#
loop_
_entity.id
_entity.type
_entity.pdbx_description
1 polymer ?
#
loop_
_entity_poly.entity_id
_entity_poly.type
_entity_poly.pdbx_seq_one_letter_code
_entity_poly.pdbx_strand_id
1 'polypeptide(L)'
;MPKIDKFEDLEIWKIAVAIAVQVYILCDSEPLKSDWGMKDQIRRAACSMSDNIAEGFEYNNNPDFIRFLNYAKGSSGEFRNKLTILISAGKIEQSTFDDLYSKSLEFSGKTKTLIAYLKEFEANKKKK
;
A
#
# COMPACT_ATOMS: atom_id res chain seq x y z
N MET A 1 -17.33 -13.41 8.73
CA MET A 1 -16.17 -12.49 8.70
C MET A 1 -16.08 -11.81 10.05
N PRO A 2 -14.87 -11.57 10.58
CA PRO A 2 -14.72 -10.75 11.78
C PRO A 2 -15.35 -9.37 11.54
N LYS A 3 -15.89 -8.78 12.60
CA LYS A 3 -16.40 -7.41 12.58
C LYS A 3 -15.22 -6.46 12.32
N ILE A 4 -15.35 -5.60 11.31
CA ILE A 4 -14.38 -4.55 11.02
C ILE A 4 -14.96 -3.27 11.64
N ASP A 5 -14.36 -2.81 12.73
CA ASP A 5 -14.80 -1.60 13.44
C ASP A 5 -13.84 -0.43 13.22
N LYS A 6 -12.59 -0.72 12.85
CA LYS A 6 -11.54 0.26 12.61
C LYS A 6 -10.65 -0.16 11.45
N PHE A 7 -9.95 0.78 10.82
CA PHE A 7 -9.10 0.49 9.66
C PHE A 7 -7.96 -0.48 10.01
N GLU A 8 -7.50 -0.51 11.26
CA GLU A 8 -6.44 -1.40 11.72
C GLU A 8 -6.86 -2.88 11.71
N ASP A 9 -8.17 -3.16 11.63
CA ASP A 9 -8.66 -4.52 11.48
C ASP A 9 -8.45 -5.04 10.04
N LEU A 10 -8.29 -4.13 9.06
CA LEU A 10 -8.12 -4.47 7.65
C LEU A 10 -6.76 -5.12 7.39
N GLU A 11 -6.79 -6.30 6.78
CA GLU A 11 -5.57 -7.02 6.36
C GLU A 11 -4.71 -6.18 5.41
N ILE A 12 -5.33 -5.46 4.48
CA ILE A 12 -4.60 -4.58 3.54
C ILE A 12 -3.85 -3.45 4.26
N TRP A 13 -4.39 -2.93 5.37
CA TRP A 13 -3.71 -1.90 6.16
C TRP A 13 -2.50 -2.49 6.87
N LYS A 14 -2.63 -3.68 7.47
CA LYS A 14 -1.52 -4.39 8.14
C LYS A 14 -0.37 -4.65 7.18
N ILE A 15 -0.68 -5.09 5.96
CA ILE A 15 0.34 -5.30 4.91
C ILE A 15 1.01 -3.98 4.53
N ALA A 16 0.23 -2.90 4.32
CA ALA A 16 0.78 -1.59 4.00
C ALA A 16 1.74 -1.06 5.08
N VAL A 17 1.36 -1.16 6.36
CA VAL A 17 2.21 -0.76 7.48
C VAL A 17 3.47 -1.62 7.54
N ALA A 18 3.36 -2.93 7.36
CA ALA A 18 4.52 -3.83 7.33
C ALA A 18 5.51 -3.47 6.21
N ILE A 19 5.01 -3.11 5.02
CA ILE A 19 5.83 -2.58 3.91
C ILE A 19 6.50 -1.27 4.34
N ALA A 20 5.74 -0.31 4.87
CA ALA A 20 6.28 0.99 5.28
C ALA A 20 7.41 0.84 6.31
N VAL A 21 7.22 0.03 7.36
CA VAL A 21 8.25 -0.23 8.38
C VAL A 21 9.53 -0.82 7.77
N GLN A 22 9.41 -1.80 6.88
CA GLN A 22 10.58 -2.39 6.21
C GLN A 22 11.30 -1.37 5.32
N VAL A 23 10.56 -0.49 4.65
CA VAL A 23 11.14 0.59 3.85
C VAL A 23 11.89 1.59 4.71
N TYR A 24 11.41 1.91 5.92
CA TYR A 24 12.15 2.74 6.86
C TYR A 24 13.49 2.12 7.25
N ILE A 25 13.48 0.83 7.62
CA ILE A 25 14.68 0.06 7.98
C ILE A 25 15.67 0.01 6.79
N LEU A 26 15.16 -0.29 5.60
CA LEU A 26 15.95 -0.33 4.36
C LEU A 26 16.63 1.02 4.08
N CYS A 27 15.88 2.11 4.26
CA CYS A 27 16.37 3.48 4.04
C CYS A 27 17.34 3.99 5.10
N ASP A 28 17.46 3.32 6.25
CA ASP A 28 18.44 3.65 7.29
C ASP A 28 19.76 2.88 7.12
N SER A 29 19.85 2.02 6.09
CA SER A 29 21.03 1.25 5.71
C SER A 29 21.70 1.81 4.45
N GLU A 30 23.01 1.66 4.32
CA GLU A 30 23.70 2.01 3.07
C GLU A 30 23.29 1.05 1.94
N PRO A 31 23.25 1.50 0.68
CA PRO A 31 23.58 2.86 0.20
C PRO A 31 22.41 3.87 0.31
N LEU A 32 21.23 3.47 0.79
CA LEU A 32 20.04 4.33 0.79
C LEU A 32 20.03 5.39 1.88
N LYS A 33 20.77 5.16 2.97
CA LYS A 33 20.95 6.12 4.06
C LYS A 33 21.36 7.50 3.56
N SER A 34 22.26 7.54 2.58
CA SER A 34 22.83 8.75 1.98
C SER A 34 22.10 9.25 0.71
N ASP A 35 21.24 8.44 0.09
CA ASP A 35 20.40 8.83 -1.05
C ASP A 35 19.10 9.49 -0.60
N TRP A 36 19.18 10.74 -0.17
CA TRP A 36 18.05 11.49 0.39
C TRP A 36 16.85 11.60 -0.56
N GLY A 37 17.11 11.74 -1.86
CA GLY A 37 16.07 11.89 -2.88
C GLY A 37 15.26 10.60 -3.03
N MET A 38 15.93 9.47 -3.26
CA MET A 38 15.23 8.18 -3.39
C MET A 38 14.58 7.77 -2.07
N LYS A 39 15.26 8.00 -0.94
CA LYS A 39 14.74 7.71 0.40
C LYS A 39 13.41 8.41 0.67
N ASP A 40 13.31 9.72 0.40
CA ASP A 40 12.06 10.45 0.60
C ASP A 40 10.95 9.88 -0.29
N GLN A 41 11.22 9.70 -1.58
CA GLN A 41 10.18 9.28 -2.50
C GLN A 41 9.67 7.85 -2.22
N ILE A 42 10.55 6.90 -1.86
CA ILE A 42 10.12 5.53 -1.57
C ILE A 42 9.38 5.42 -0.23
N ARG A 43 9.80 6.18 0.79
CA ARG A 43 9.09 6.26 2.07
C ARG A 43 7.68 6.83 1.87
N ARG A 44 7.56 7.92 1.11
CA ARG A 44 6.26 8.54 0.79
C ARG A 44 5.34 7.56 0.05
N ALA A 45 5.85 6.87 -0.97
CA ALA A 45 5.06 5.88 -1.71
C ALA A 45 4.58 4.73 -0.81
N ALA A 46 5.43 4.26 0.12
CA ALA A 46 5.09 3.20 1.07
C ALA A 46 4.06 3.65 2.12
N CYS A 47 4.30 4.76 2.84
CA CYS A 47 3.37 5.29 3.85
C CYS A 47 2.00 5.64 3.25
N SER A 48 1.99 6.21 2.05
CA SER A 48 0.77 6.60 1.35
C SER A 48 -0.21 5.44 1.15
N MET A 49 0.25 4.18 1.12
CA MET A 49 -0.64 3.02 1.06
C MET A 49 -1.50 2.90 2.31
N SER A 50 -0.91 2.97 3.50
CA SER A 50 -1.64 2.89 4.77
C SER A 50 -2.42 4.16 5.06
N ASP A 51 -1.85 5.33 4.73
CA ASP A 51 -2.47 6.63 4.99
C ASP A 51 -3.79 6.77 4.23
N ASN A 52 -3.81 6.40 2.94
CA ASN A 52 -5.03 6.42 2.15
C ASN A 52 -6.07 5.41 2.68
N ILE A 53 -5.66 4.24 3.19
CA ILE A 53 -6.63 3.28 3.76
C ILE A 53 -7.27 3.84 5.02
N ALA A 54 -6.47 4.39 5.93
CA ALA A 54 -6.98 4.99 7.16
C ALA A 54 -7.90 6.17 6.84
N GLU A 55 -7.44 7.12 6.02
CA GLU A 55 -8.22 8.29 5.66
C GLU A 55 -9.54 7.92 4.98
N GLY A 56 -9.49 7.00 4.01
CA GLY A 56 -10.67 6.52 3.30
C GLY A 56 -11.70 5.83 4.20
N PHE A 57 -11.24 5.09 5.21
CA PHE A 57 -12.10 4.39 6.16
C PHE A 57 -12.87 5.38 7.06
N GLU A 58 -12.20 6.42 7.54
CA GLU A 58 -12.78 7.44 8.43
C GLU A 58 -13.93 8.25 7.80
N TYR A 59 -14.03 8.30 6.46
CA TYR A 59 -15.19 8.90 5.77
C TYR A 59 -16.50 8.12 5.96
N ASN A 60 -16.45 6.91 6.55
CA ASN A 60 -17.62 6.12 6.93
C ASN A 60 -18.64 5.89 5.79
N ASN A 61 -18.17 5.85 4.53
CA ASN A 61 -19.01 5.54 3.38
C ASN A 61 -18.21 4.84 2.27
N ASN A 62 -18.88 3.92 1.56
CA ASN A 62 -18.23 3.09 0.55
C ASN A 62 -17.73 3.87 -0.67
N PRO A 63 -18.46 4.86 -1.25
CA PRO A 63 -17.96 5.62 -2.39
C PRO A 63 -16.62 6.32 -2.13
N ASP A 64 -16.48 7.01 -1.00
CA ASP A 64 -15.22 7.65 -0.62
C ASP A 64 -14.16 6.61 -0.32
N PHE A 65 -14.48 5.57 0.45
CA PHE A 65 -13.51 4.54 0.77
C PHE A 65 -12.96 3.87 -0.49
N ILE A 66 -13.81 3.56 -1.48
CA ILE A 66 -13.38 3.05 -2.79
C ILE A 66 -12.40 4.01 -3.48
N ARG A 67 -12.66 5.32 -3.47
CA ARG A 67 -11.78 6.33 -4.07
C ARG A 67 -10.39 6.28 -3.43
N PHE A 68 -10.33 6.28 -2.10
CA PHE A 68 -9.07 6.21 -1.35
C PHE A 68 -8.34 4.87 -1.54
N LEU A 69 -9.05 3.75 -1.62
CA LEU A 69 -8.45 2.45 -1.95
C LEU A 69 -7.80 2.45 -3.34
N ASN A 70 -8.34 3.21 -4.31
CA ASN A 70 -7.69 3.37 -5.61
C ASN A 70 -6.40 4.18 -5.50
N TYR A 71 -6.35 5.22 -4.67
CA TYR A 71 -5.11 5.96 -4.39
C TYR A 71 -4.08 5.07 -3.71
N ALA A 72 -4.46 4.32 -2.67
CA ALA A 72 -3.58 3.36 -2.00
C ALA A 72 -2.98 2.34 -2.98
N LYS A 73 -3.81 1.79 -3.87
CA LYS A 73 -3.36 0.87 -4.94
C LYS A 73 -2.46 1.57 -5.97
N GLY A 74 -2.68 2.85 -6.25
CA GLY A 74 -1.79 3.70 -7.06
C GLY A 74 -0.41 3.85 -6.42
N SER A 75 -0.35 4.19 -5.13
CA SER A 75 0.89 4.29 -4.34
C SER A 75 1.67 2.96 -4.33
N SER A 76 0.97 1.82 -4.31
CA SER A 76 1.59 0.49 -4.50
C SER A 76 2.25 0.30 -5.86
N GLY A 77 1.68 0.84 -6.94
CA GLY A 77 2.33 0.86 -8.25
C GLY A 77 3.59 1.72 -8.28
N GLU A 78 3.51 2.92 -7.70
CA GLU A 78 4.66 3.83 -7.58
C GLU A 78 5.81 3.24 -6.76
N PHE A 79 5.47 2.58 -5.64
CA PHE A 79 6.42 1.87 -4.79
C PHE A 79 7.14 0.75 -5.55
N ARG A 80 6.40 -0.10 -6.29
CA ARG A 80 7.02 -1.15 -7.13
C ARG A 80 7.96 -0.57 -8.17
N ASN A 81 7.58 0.54 -8.83
CA ASN A 81 8.46 1.20 -9.80
C ASN A 81 9.77 1.66 -9.15
N LYS A 82 9.72 2.25 -7.95
CA LYS A 82 10.91 2.67 -7.21
C LYS A 82 11.78 1.49 -6.76
N LEU A 83 11.17 0.41 -6.28
CA LEU A 83 11.91 -0.83 -5.98
C LEU A 83 12.64 -1.36 -7.22
N THR A 84 11.99 -1.37 -8.39
CA THR A 84 12.61 -1.81 -9.64
C THR A 84 13.80 -0.93 -10.02
N ILE A 85 13.70 0.39 -9.83
CA ILE A 85 14.82 1.30 -10.04
C ILE A 85 15.97 0.98 -9.08
N LEU A 86 15.68 0.75 -7.80
CA LEU A 86 16.68 0.45 -6.78
C LEU A 86 17.47 -0.83 -7.06
N ILE A 87 16.78 -1.94 -7.38
CA ILE A 87 17.46 -3.20 -7.72
C ILE A 87 18.28 -3.05 -9.01
N SER A 88 17.72 -2.35 -10.02
CA SER A 88 18.40 -2.12 -11.30
C SER A 88 19.65 -1.24 -11.16
N ALA A 89 19.66 -0.34 -10.17
CA ALA A 89 20.81 0.50 -9.83
C ALA A 89 21.80 -0.19 -8.87
N GLY A 90 21.57 -1.46 -8.51
CA GLY A 90 22.42 -2.20 -7.56
C GLY A 90 22.40 -1.61 -6.15
N LYS A 91 21.29 -0.96 -5.75
CA LYS A 91 21.15 -0.30 -4.44
C LYS A 91 20.52 -1.18 -3.36
N ILE A 92 19.90 -2.28 -3.75
CA ILE A 92 19.30 -3.26 -2.85
C ILE A 92 19.59 -4.68 -3.34
N GLU A 93 19.55 -5.64 -2.43
CA GLU A 93 19.72 -7.06 -2.74
C GLU A 93 18.47 -7.65 -3.38
N GLN A 94 18.66 -8.69 -4.22
CA GLN A 94 17.54 -9.39 -4.87
C GLN A 94 16.52 -9.94 -3.87
N SER A 95 16.99 -10.46 -2.73
CA SER A 95 16.11 -10.96 -1.66
C SER A 95 15.22 -9.87 -1.06
N THR A 96 15.75 -8.65 -0.90
CA THR A 96 14.98 -7.50 -0.42
C THR A 96 13.95 -7.07 -1.46
N PHE A 97 14.34 -7.06 -2.73
CA PHE A 97 13.43 -6.77 -3.84
C PHE A 97 12.28 -7.78 -3.88
N ASP A 98 12.57 -9.08 -3.90
CA ASP A 98 11.56 -10.13 -4.02
C ASP A 98 10.54 -10.10 -2.88
N ASP A 99 11.01 -9.91 -1.65
CA ASP A 99 10.16 -9.81 -0.46
C ASP A 99 9.24 -8.57 -0.51
N LEU A 100 9.78 -7.38 -0.73
CA LEU A 100 8.96 -6.16 -0.78
C LEU A 100 8.05 -6.11 -2.01
N TYR A 101 8.51 -6.64 -3.15
CA TYR A 101 7.74 -6.69 -4.39
C TYR A 101 6.56 -7.65 -4.26
N SER A 102 6.77 -8.85 -3.71
CA SER A 102 5.70 -9.83 -3.48
C SER A 102 4.64 -9.31 -2.49
N LYS A 103 5.05 -8.71 -1.36
CA LYS A 103 4.15 -8.02 -0.42
C LYS A 103 3.34 -6.92 -1.10
N SER A 104 3.97 -6.14 -1.98
CA SER A 104 3.26 -5.08 -2.73
C SER A 104 2.25 -5.63 -3.74
N LEU A 105 2.53 -6.77 -4.37
CA LEU A 105 1.58 -7.47 -5.24
C LEU A 105 0.40 -8.02 -4.45
N GLU A 106 0.67 -8.65 -3.30
CA GLU A 106 -0.36 -9.14 -2.38
C GLU A 106 -1.29 -8.00 -1.94
N PHE A 107 -0.71 -6.88 -1.48
CA PHE A 107 -1.43 -5.66 -1.13
C PHE A 107 -2.35 -5.20 -2.26
N SER A 108 -1.80 -5.06 -3.48
CA SER A 108 -2.54 -4.59 -4.64
C SER A 108 -3.67 -5.55 -5.04
N GLY A 109 -3.44 -6.86 -4.93
CA GLY A 109 -4.43 -7.91 -5.20
C GLY A 109 -5.59 -7.86 -4.21
N LYS A 110 -5.29 -7.87 -2.90
CA LYS A 110 -6.32 -7.79 -1.85
C LYS A 110 -7.10 -6.49 -1.90
N THR A 111 -6.43 -5.37 -2.16
CA THR A 111 -7.08 -4.05 -2.33
C THR A 111 -8.03 -4.04 -3.53
N LYS A 112 -7.63 -4.63 -4.67
CA LYS A 112 -8.50 -4.78 -5.84
C LYS A 112 -9.75 -5.60 -5.52
N THR A 113 -9.61 -6.71 -4.80
CA THR A 113 -10.72 -7.55 -4.38
C THR A 113 -11.69 -6.80 -3.48
N LEU A 114 -11.19 -6.05 -2.49
CA LEU A 114 -12.03 -5.23 -1.61
C LEU A 114 -12.78 -4.15 -2.39
N ILE A 115 -12.12 -3.44 -3.31
CA ILE A 115 -12.78 -2.45 -4.17
C ILE A 115 -13.93 -3.08 -4.97
N ALA A 116 -13.71 -4.27 -5.55
CA ALA A 116 -14.74 -4.97 -6.32
C ALA A 116 -15.95 -5.33 -5.45
N TYR A 117 -15.71 -5.87 -4.26
CA TYR A 117 -16.74 -6.18 -3.27
C TYR A 117 -17.58 -4.95 -2.89
N LEU A 118 -16.92 -3.83 -2.55
CA LEU A 118 -17.63 -2.60 -2.15
C LEU A 118 -18.46 -2.01 -3.29
N LYS A 119 -17.95 -2.07 -4.53
CA LYS A 119 -18.71 -1.64 -5.72
C LYS A 119 -19.97 -2.48 -5.95
N GLU A 120 -19.85 -3.79 -5.80
CA GLU A 120 -20.99 -4.70 -5.93
C GLU A 120 -22.02 -4.45 -4.82
N PHE A 121 -21.58 -4.24 -3.59
CA PHE A 121 -22.44 -3.89 -2.47
C PHE A 121 -23.25 -2.60 -2.74
N GLU A 122 -22.59 -1.54 -3.18
CA GLU A 122 -23.25 -0.27 -3.53
C GLU A 122 -24.22 -0.41 -4.70
N ALA A 123 -23.88 -1.20 -5.72
CA ALA A 123 -24.78 -1.46 -6.84
C ALA A 123 -26.05 -2.22 -6.41
N ASN A 124 -25.92 -3.18 -5.50
CA ASN A 124 -27.04 -3.95 -4.97
C ASN A 124 -27.92 -3.12 -4.02
N LYS A 125 -27.34 -2.17 -3.27
CA LYS A 125 -28.09 -1.23 -2.43
C LYS A 125 -28.99 -0.30 -3.23
N LYS A 126 -28.57 0.12 -4.43
CA LYS A 126 -29.34 1.00 -5.33
C LYS A 126 -30.50 0.32 -6.07
N LYS A 127 -30.48 -1.02 -6.14
CA LYS A 127 -31.53 -1.83 -6.80
C LYS A 127 -32.69 -2.19 -5.86
N LYS A 128 -32.51 -1.99 -4.56
CA LYS A 128 -33.53 -2.16 -3.53
C LYS A 128 -34.16 -0.80 -3.22
#